data_AF-A0A438FFA6-F1
#
_entry.id   AF-A0A438FFA6-F1
#
_cell.length_a   1.000
_cell.length_b   1.000
_cell.length_c   1.000
_cell.angle_alpha   90.00
_cell.angle_beta   90.00
_cell.angle_gamma   90.00
#
_symmetry.space_group_name_H-M   'P 1'
#
loop_
_entity.id
_entity.type
_entity.pdbx_description
1 polymer ?
#
loop_
_entity_poly.entity_id
_entity_poly.type
_entity_poly.pdbx_seq_one_letter_code
_entity_poly.pdbx_strand_id
1 'polypeptide(L)'
;MPSFPGGLDPWGKPNFRRKKERNFTSSFVDDGLLEIIGFRDSWHAENFLPLNCHGTRLAQVHQIRFELCKGIAKHIYMSFDGTKWKQHTPIDDDNYMIEISYSSKTRMLATSTSKCKHKAKSPTSIEYSQ
;
A
#
# COMPACT_ATOMS: atom_id res chain seq x y z
N MET A 1 -3.43 -4.99 8.49
CA MET A 1 -2.95 -4.67 7.13
C MET A 1 -3.16 -5.91 6.29
N PRO A 2 -3.68 -5.79 5.06
CA PRO A 2 -3.76 -6.94 4.18
C PRO A 2 -2.36 -7.55 4.07
N SER A 3 -2.28 -8.86 4.30
CA SER A 3 -1.08 -9.63 4.04
C SER A 3 -0.84 -9.63 2.54
N PHE A 4 0.41 -9.43 2.11
CA PHE A 4 0.79 -9.82 0.76
C PHE A 4 0.42 -11.30 0.54
N PRO A 5 0.17 -11.74 -0.71
CA PRO A 5 0.04 -13.16 -1.00
C PRO A 5 1.18 -13.94 -0.32
N GLY A 6 0.83 -14.92 0.52
CA GLY A 6 1.80 -15.71 1.29
C GLY A 6 2.10 -15.24 2.72
N GLY A 7 1.38 -14.26 3.28
CA GLY A 7 1.52 -13.89 4.70
C GLY A 7 2.81 -13.13 5.03
N LEU A 8 3.58 -12.76 4.01
CA LEU A 8 4.81 -11.97 4.16
C LEU A 8 4.46 -10.53 4.54
N ASP A 9 5.32 -9.94 5.38
CA ASP A 9 5.33 -8.52 5.70
C ASP A 9 6.22 -7.81 4.66
N PRO A 10 5.67 -7.31 3.54
CA PRO A 10 6.44 -6.61 2.52
C PRO A 10 6.97 -5.27 3.02
N TRP A 11 6.45 -4.80 4.15
CA TRP A 11 6.67 -3.47 4.73
C TRP A 11 8.08 -3.36 5.31
N GLY A 12 8.71 -4.50 5.61
CA GLY A 12 10.08 -4.59 6.11
C GLY A 12 10.27 -3.90 7.45
N LYS A 13 11.49 -3.95 7.99
CA LYS A 13 11.89 -3.09 9.11
C LYS A 13 12.53 -1.84 8.52
N PRO A 14 11.94 -0.64 8.65
CA PRO A 14 12.57 0.57 8.14
C PRO A 14 13.95 0.71 8.79
N ASN A 15 14.99 0.91 7.96
CA ASN A 15 16.34 1.17 8.46
C ASN A 15 16.26 2.37 9.42
N PHE A 16 16.68 2.18 10.67
CA PHE A 16 16.52 3.14 11.76
C PHE A 16 17.07 4.53 11.40
N ARG A 17 18.20 4.59 10.67
CA ARG A 17 18.78 5.85 10.19
C ARG A 17 17.85 6.57 9.20
N ARG A 18 17.31 5.83 8.22
CA ARG A 18 16.40 6.38 7.20
C ARG A 18 15.04 6.78 7.78
N LYS A 19 14.54 6.09 8.81
CA LYS A 19 13.30 6.45 9.51
C LYS A 19 13.42 7.84 10.15
N LYS A 20 14.58 8.13 10.78
CA LYS A 20 14.86 9.42 11.43
C LYS A 20 15.04 10.55 10.43
N GLU A 21 15.62 10.27 9.26
CA GLU A 21 15.83 11.28 8.21
C GLU A 21 14.57 11.60 7.41
N ARG A 22 13.63 10.65 7.26
CA ARG A 22 12.44 10.80 6.42
C ARG A 22 11.12 11.01 7.16
N ASN A 23 11.13 11.04 8.50
CA ASN A 23 9.96 11.32 9.35
C ASN A 23 8.72 10.45 9.04
N PHE A 24 8.91 9.18 8.64
CA PHE A 24 7.80 8.26 8.40
C PHE A 24 7.04 7.93 9.69
N THR A 25 5.71 7.93 9.63
CA THR A 25 4.89 7.45 10.74
C THR A 25 4.82 5.91 10.71
N SER A 26 4.26 5.32 11.76
CA SER A 26 3.84 3.91 11.70
C SER A 26 2.73 3.75 10.66
N SER A 27 2.65 2.60 10.00
CA SER A 27 1.54 2.29 9.09
C SER A 27 0.24 2.09 9.84
N PHE A 28 -0.82 2.75 9.40
CA PHE A 28 -2.18 2.47 9.82
C PHE A 28 -3.06 2.28 8.59
N VAL A 29 -4.21 1.61 8.77
CA VAL A 29 -5.16 1.37 7.67
C VAL A 29 -6.13 2.53 7.45
N ASP A 30 -6.16 3.49 8.38
CA ASP A 30 -7.19 4.52 8.53
C ASP A 30 -6.59 5.92 8.78
N ASP A 31 -5.28 6.10 8.59
CA ASP A 31 -4.62 7.40 8.71
C ASP A 31 -4.70 8.25 7.44
N GLY A 32 -5.33 7.74 6.38
CA GLY A 32 -5.48 8.42 5.09
C GLY A 32 -4.20 8.50 4.26
N LEU A 33 -3.19 7.71 4.62
CA LEU A 33 -1.88 7.73 3.95
C LEU A 33 -1.65 6.44 3.15
N LEU A 34 -1.19 6.62 1.92
CA LEU A 34 -0.69 5.57 1.03
C LEU A 34 0.81 5.37 1.28
N GLU A 35 1.19 4.11 1.42
CA GLU A 35 2.59 3.69 1.61
C GLU A 35 3.21 3.33 0.26
N ILE A 36 4.21 4.08 -0.19
CA ILE A 36 4.94 3.77 -1.42
C ILE A 36 6.17 2.94 -1.07
N ILE A 37 6.21 1.72 -1.58
CA ILE A 37 7.28 0.76 -1.33
C ILE A 37 7.88 0.31 -2.64
N GLY A 38 9.20 0.47 -2.76
CA GLY A 38 9.98 -0.01 -3.89
C GLY A 38 10.84 -1.20 -3.51
N PHE A 39 11.01 -2.11 -4.46
CA PHE A 39 11.92 -3.24 -4.34
C PHE A 39 13.04 -3.06 -5.37
N ARG A 40 14.29 -3.20 -4.93
CA ARG A 40 15.46 -3.02 -5.82
C ARG A 40 15.69 -4.24 -6.70
N ASP A 41 15.70 -5.42 -6.08
CA ASP A 41 16.15 -6.67 -6.70
C ASP A 41 15.08 -7.77 -6.62
N SER A 42 13.80 -7.41 -6.46
CA SER A 42 12.77 -8.38 -6.10
C SER A 42 11.39 -7.96 -6.58
N TRP A 43 10.98 -8.51 -7.73
CA TRP A 43 9.62 -8.86 -8.15
C TRP A 43 9.57 -8.92 -9.69
N HIS A 44 9.84 -10.09 -10.27
CA HIS A 44 9.38 -10.42 -11.62
C HIS A 44 8.26 -11.45 -11.45
N ALA A 45 7.12 -11.21 -12.09
CA ALA A 45 5.79 -11.79 -11.83
C ALA A 45 5.64 -13.33 -11.78
N GLU A 46 6.74 -14.08 -11.85
CA GLU A 46 6.79 -15.54 -11.95
C GLU A 46 7.76 -16.18 -10.91
N ASN A 47 8.71 -15.43 -10.34
CA ASN A 47 9.69 -15.97 -9.39
C ASN A 47 9.42 -15.50 -7.96
N PHE A 48 9.34 -16.47 -7.05
CA PHE A 48 9.06 -16.28 -5.64
C PHE A 48 10.08 -15.31 -5.00
N LEU A 49 9.59 -14.40 -4.15
CA LEU A 49 10.46 -13.57 -3.31
C LEU A 49 11.34 -14.50 -2.44
N PRO A 50 12.67 -14.38 -2.46
CA PRO A 50 13.48 -14.97 -1.39
C PRO A 50 12.93 -14.47 -0.05
N LEU A 51 12.83 -15.35 0.95
CA LEU A 51 12.22 -15.07 2.27
C LEU A 51 12.72 -13.79 2.98
N ASN A 52 13.84 -13.22 2.51
CA ASN A 52 14.53 -12.07 3.11
C ASN A 52 14.44 -10.77 2.29
N CYS A 53 13.76 -10.78 1.15
CA CYS A 53 13.59 -9.59 0.33
C CYS A 53 12.49 -8.70 0.89
N HIS A 54 12.89 -7.60 1.52
CA HIS A 54 11.99 -6.59 2.08
C HIS A 54 11.98 -5.36 1.18
N GLY A 55 10.81 -4.73 1.06
CA GLY A 55 10.67 -3.49 0.34
C GLY A 55 11.32 -2.33 1.10
N THR A 56 11.75 -1.30 0.36
CA THR A 56 12.15 -0.02 0.94
C THR A 56 10.96 0.92 0.87
N ARG A 57 10.51 1.44 2.02
CA ARG A 57 9.54 2.55 2.05
C ARG A 57 10.18 3.80 1.46
N LEU A 58 9.63 4.26 0.34
CA LEU A 58 10.11 5.40 -0.42
C LEU A 58 9.41 6.70 0.03
N ALA A 59 8.10 6.62 0.27
CA ALA A 59 7.28 7.76 0.64
C ALA A 59 6.00 7.33 1.37
N GLN A 60 5.37 8.30 2.04
CA GLN A 60 4.05 8.18 2.66
C GLN A 60 3.25 9.43 2.27
N VAL A 61 2.15 9.24 1.52
CA VAL A 61 1.45 10.35 0.81
C VAL A 61 -0.05 10.16 0.81
N HIS A 62 -0.83 11.23 0.65
CA HIS A 62 -2.31 11.12 0.57
C HIS A 62 -2.80 10.64 -0.80
N GLN A 63 -1.99 10.87 -1.84
CA GLN A 63 -2.35 10.63 -3.23
C GLN A 63 -1.10 10.32 -4.02
N ILE A 64 -1.23 9.41 -4.98
CA ILE A 64 -0.20 9.07 -5.94
C ILE A 64 -0.75 9.42 -7.32
N ARG A 65 0.02 10.19 -8.08
CA ARG A 65 -0.20 10.40 -9.50
C ARG A 65 1.04 9.96 -10.23
N PHE A 66 0.86 9.09 -11.21
CA PHE A 66 1.93 8.74 -12.13
C PHE A 66 1.39 8.76 -13.55
N GLU A 67 2.25 9.25 -14.42
CA GLU A 67 2.00 9.41 -15.83
C GLU A 67 2.71 8.28 -16.55
N LEU A 68 1.94 7.52 -17.33
CA LEU A 68 2.50 6.51 -18.19
C LEU A 68 2.85 7.17 -19.51
N CYS A 69 4.14 7.43 -19.68
CA CYS A 69 4.69 7.94 -20.92
C CYS A 69 4.94 6.79 -21.90
N LYS A 70 4.96 7.11 -23.20
CA LYS A 70 5.43 6.21 -24.24
C LYS A 70 6.83 5.70 -23.89
N GLY A 71 7.03 4.39 -24.00
CA GLY A 71 8.28 3.72 -23.70
C GLY A 71 8.48 2.47 -24.55
N ILE A 72 9.57 1.75 -24.30
CA ILE A 72 9.91 0.52 -25.06
C ILE A 72 8.93 -0.63 -24.73
N ALA A 73 8.40 -0.65 -23.50
CA ALA A 73 7.39 -1.62 -23.11
C ALA A 73 6.08 -1.35 -23.88
N LYS A 74 5.43 -2.41 -24.40
CA LYS A 74 4.14 -2.30 -25.10
C LYS A 74 2.94 -2.34 -24.18
N HIS A 75 3.12 -2.86 -22.97
CA HIS A 75 2.07 -3.04 -21.99
C HIS A 75 2.61 -2.78 -20.58
N ILE A 76 1.74 -2.27 -19.73
CA ILE A 76 1.96 -2.10 -18.31
C ILE A 76 1.02 -3.05 -17.58
N TYR A 77 1.57 -3.74 -16.60
CA TYR A 77 0.85 -4.69 -15.77
C TYR A 77 0.76 -4.13 -14.35
N MET A 78 -0.46 -4.07 -13.82
CA MET A 78 -0.73 -3.73 -12.44
C MET A 78 -1.61 -4.81 -11.81
N SER A 79 -1.73 -4.81 -10.49
CA SER A 79 -2.67 -5.66 -9.77
C SER A 79 -3.31 -4.85 -8.65
N PHE A 80 -4.63 -4.84 -8.61
CA PHE A 80 -5.43 -4.21 -7.56
C PHE A 80 -6.21 -5.31 -6.86
N ASP A 81 -6.02 -5.46 -5.55
CA ASP A 81 -6.67 -6.49 -4.73
C ASP A 81 -6.60 -7.92 -5.31
N GLY A 82 -5.51 -8.22 -6.02
CA GLY A 82 -5.29 -9.52 -6.67
C GLY A 82 -5.82 -9.62 -8.10
N THR A 83 -6.61 -8.65 -8.57
CA THR A 83 -7.05 -8.58 -9.96
C THR A 83 -5.97 -7.95 -10.84
N LYS A 84 -5.47 -8.73 -11.80
CA LYS A 84 -4.50 -8.24 -12.79
C LYS A 84 -5.17 -7.23 -13.72
N TRP A 85 -4.53 -6.10 -13.90
CA TRP A 85 -4.90 -5.04 -14.84
C TRP A 85 -3.79 -4.89 -15.88
N LYS A 86 -4.16 -4.89 -17.15
CA LYS A 86 -3.23 -4.79 -18.28
C LYS A 86 -3.62 -3.57 -19.11
N GLN A 87 -2.70 -2.63 -19.23
CA GLN A 87 -2.88 -1.40 -19.99
C GLN A 87 -1.88 -1.35 -21.14
N HIS A 88 -2.37 -0.97 -22.32
CA HIS A 88 -1.49 -0.67 -23.44
C HIS A 88 -0.71 0.61 -23.16
N THR A 89 0.58 0.62 -23.46
CA THR A 89 1.34 1.87 -23.40
C THR A 89 0.80 2.87 -24.42
N PRO A 90 0.92 4.18 -24.15
CA PRO A 90 0.51 5.18 -25.13
C PRO A 90 1.25 4.97 -26.46
N ILE A 91 0.52 5.16 -27.56
CA ILE A 91 1.02 4.88 -28.92
C ILE A 91 1.76 6.10 -29.49
N ASP A 92 1.32 7.33 -29.16
CA ASP A 92 1.90 8.61 -29.62
C ASP A 92 2.17 9.59 -28.45
N ASP A 93 1.88 10.88 -28.60
CA ASP A 93 2.08 11.94 -27.59
C ASP A 93 1.03 11.90 -26.45
N ASP A 94 0.15 10.90 -26.48
CA ASP A 94 -0.80 10.66 -25.41
C ASP A 94 -0.08 10.17 -24.16
N ASN A 95 -0.60 10.56 -22.99
CA ASN A 95 -0.14 10.05 -21.71
C ASN A 95 -1.33 9.50 -20.93
N TYR A 96 -1.17 8.31 -20.34
CA TYR A 96 -2.19 7.78 -19.43
C TYR A 96 -1.86 8.20 -18.01
N MET A 97 -2.70 9.07 -17.44
CA MET A 97 -2.61 9.45 -16.03
C MET A 97 -3.35 8.41 -15.18
N ILE A 98 -2.64 7.86 -14.19
CA ILE A 98 -3.26 7.05 -13.15
C ILE A 98 -3.17 7.81 -11.83
N GLU A 99 -4.33 7.95 -11.19
CA GLU A 99 -4.44 8.49 -9.85
C GLU A 99 -4.90 7.41 -8.88
N ILE A 100 -4.19 7.30 -7.76
CA ILE A 100 -4.58 6.48 -6.62
C ILE A 100 -4.72 7.43 -5.44
N SER A 101 -5.93 7.54 -4.89
CA SER A 101 -6.24 8.40 -3.77
C SER A 101 -7.17 7.71 -2.77
N TYR A 102 -7.05 8.09 -1.52
CA TYR A 102 -7.96 7.63 -0.47
C TYR A 102 -9.27 8.42 -0.52
N SER A 103 -10.40 7.75 -0.71
CA SER A 103 -11.71 8.41 -0.90
C SER A 103 -12.45 8.71 0.39
N SER A 104 -12.01 8.20 1.55
CA SER A 104 -12.65 8.34 2.87
C SER A 104 -14.12 7.92 2.96
N LYS A 105 -14.64 7.17 1.97
CA LYS A 105 -16.07 6.80 1.90
C LYS A 105 -16.39 5.43 2.50
N THR A 106 -15.38 4.61 2.76
CA THR A 106 -15.56 3.23 3.24
C THR A 106 -15.44 3.16 4.76
N ARG A 107 -16.39 2.49 5.41
CA ARG A 107 -16.34 2.15 6.84
C ARG A 107 -16.15 0.65 7.00
N MET A 108 -15.25 0.25 7.89
CA MET A 108 -14.97 -1.15 8.20
C MET A 108 -15.06 -1.38 9.71
N LEU A 109 -15.51 -2.57 10.11
CA LEU A 109 -15.45 -3.01 11.50
C LEU A 109 -13.99 -3.27 11.88
N ALA A 110 -13.57 -2.78 13.04
CA ALA A 110 -12.22 -2.96 13.56
C ALA A 110 -12.26 -3.64 14.93
N THR A 111 -11.34 -4.57 15.16
CA THR A 111 -11.12 -5.24 16.44
C THR A 111 -10.04 -4.54 17.25
N SER A 112 -9.90 -4.90 18.53
CA SER A 112 -8.82 -4.41 19.39
C SER A 112 -7.41 -4.71 18.84
N THR A 113 -7.26 -5.78 18.06
CA THR A 113 -5.99 -6.19 17.42
C THR A 113 -5.73 -5.49 16.08
N SER A 114 -6.72 -4.76 15.54
CA SER A 114 -6.58 -4.05 14.27
C SER A 114 -5.55 -2.91 14.38
N LYS A 115 -4.68 -2.75 13.37
CA LYS A 115 -3.72 -1.64 13.28
C LYS A 115 -4.38 -0.39 12.70
N CYS A 116 -5.26 0.20 13.50
CA CYS A 116 -5.94 1.46 13.19
C CYS A 116 -5.59 2.52 14.23
N LYS A 117 -5.42 3.77 13.76
CA LYS A 117 -5.12 4.95 14.57
C LYS A 117 -6.38 5.47 15.25
N HIS A 118 -7.53 5.34 14.59
CA HIS A 118 -8.83 5.83 15.05
C HIS A 118 -9.68 4.65 15.50
N LYS A 119 -9.30 4.04 16.63
CA LYS A 119 -10.15 3.07 17.32
C LYS A 119 -11.27 3.84 18.03
N ALA A 120 -12.51 3.63 17.61
CA ALA A 120 -13.64 3.97 18.46
C ALA A 120 -13.49 3.23 19.79
N LYS A 121 -13.67 3.93 20.92
CA LYS A 121 -13.82 3.24 22.21
C LYS A 121 -14.99 2.29 22.07
N SER A 122 -14.82 1.04 22.50
CA SER A 122 -15.95 0.11 22.64
C SER A 122 -17.06 0.83 23.41
N PRO A 123 -18.34 0.67 23.03
CA PRO A 123 -19.41 1.08 23.92
C PRO A 123 -19.15 0.37 25.26
N THR A 124 -19.04 1.14 26.34
CA THR A 124 -18.94 0.59 27.68
C THR A 124 -20.02 -0.48 27.81
N SER A 125 -19.63 -1.69 28.20
CA SER A 125 -20.57 -2.78 28.47
C SER A 125 -21.66 -2.21 29.37
N ILE A 126 -22.89 -2.16 28.86
CA ILE A 126 -24.06 -1.86 29.67
C ILE A 126 -24.13 -3.01 30.67
N GLU A 127 -23.75 -2.75 31.92
CA GLU A 127 -24.04 -3.64 33.03
C GLU A 127 -25.57 -3.73 33.13
N TYR A 128 -26.13 -4.83 32.66
CA TYR A 128 -27.49 -5.19 33.03
C TYR A 128 -27.43 -5.58 34.52
N SER A 129 -27.82 -4.62 35.36
CA SER A 129 -28.24 -4.93 36.73
C SER A 129 -29.67 -5.47 36.67
N GLN A 130 -29.83 -6.78 36.83
CA GLN A 130 -30.89 -7.42 37.65
C GLN A 130 -30.68 -8.93 37.70
#